data_AF-A0A5E4JIT9-F1
#
_entry.id   AF-A0A5E4JIT9-F1
#
_cell.length_a   1.000
_cell.length_b   1.000
_cell.length_c   1.000
_cell.angle_alpha   90.00
_cell.angle_beta   90.00
_cell.angle_gamma   90.00
#
_symmetry.space_group_name_H-M   'P 1'
#
loop_
_entity.id
_entity.type
_entity.pdbx_description
1 polymer ?
#
loop_
_entity_poly.entity_id
_entity_poly.type
_entity_poly.pdbx_seq_one_letter_code
_entity_poly.pdbx_strand_id
1 'polypeptide(L)'
;MVKIVIWDLDNTLWNGSVYYDDRDKITLKKGAASVLKELTKRDIKNVICSRNNEDDAVKLLEKFDILKFFSAKRIGWGVKSLYVKELLNEFKVSPIEALFVDDDIFQREEVSQTTGVKSVFFNNIIDLLPYLNVENDRVEIIKQQEDRVCAEKEYNGDFFDFLKSCNLVMTVRRAKPEDLERVAQLIARTNELNATNSRMSLDTLRKTNDLILVAELTDKFGDYGIIGESVIEERNNEWLIKDFTISCRTMGRGVGKTLLIYLMNLAKKRNIKRITGFLIETKENWRMRPLYVKRGFKKTEIRDNKEYYSFDFKSRIPDYPPWILLQEK
;
A
#
# COMPACT_ATOMS: atom_id res chain seq x y z
N MET A 1 0.04 -3.14 -28.14
CA MET A 1 0.03 -2.95 -26.67
C MET A 1 -1.42 -2.98 -26.24
N VAL A 2 -1.76 -3.74 -25.20
CA VAL A 2 -3.16 -3.86 -24.73
C VAL A 2 -3.57 -2.55 -24.05
N LYS A 3 -4.73 -2.01 -24.45
CA LYS A 3 -5.36 -0.79 -23.90
C LYS A 3 -6.60 -1.10 -23.07
N ILE A 4 -7.24 -2.24 -23.31
CA ILE A 4 -8.46 -2.65 -22.61
C ILE A 4 -8.40 -4.12 -22.22
N VAL A 5 -8.77 -4.42 -20.98
CA VAL A 5 -9.00 -5.78 -20.50
C VAL A 5 -10.49 -5.94 -20.22
N ILE A 6 -11.09 -6.91 -20.90
CA ILE A 6 -12.50 -7.25 -20.85
C ILE A 6 -12.62 -8.47 -19.94
N TRP A 7 -13.31 -8.30 -18.82
CA TRP A 7 -13.39 -9.28 -17.75
C TRP A 7 -14.75 -9.97 -17.72
N ASP A 8 -14.74 -11.30 -17.68
CA ASP A 8 -15.81 -12.03 -17.03
C ASP A 8 -15.72 -11.91 -15.49
N LEU A 9 -16.77 -12.32 -14.79
CA LEU A 9 -16.92 -12.18 -13.33
C LEU A 9 -16.80 -13.53 -12.61
N ASP A 10 -17.77 -14.41 -12.84
CA ASP A 10 -17.90 -15.71 -12.17
C ASP A 10 -16.68 -16.57 -12.47
N ASN A 11 -16.09 -17.17 -11.44
CA ASN A 11 -14.86 -17.98 -11.53
C ASN A 11 -13.66 -17.29 -12.24
N THR A 12 -13.77 -16.00 -12.55
CA THR A 12 -12.74 -15.20 -13.22
C THR A 12 -12.16 -14.18 -12.26
N LEU A 13 -12.99 -13.26 -11.73
CA LEU A 13 -12.60 -12.26 -10.74
C LEU A 13 -12.89 -12.71 -9.29
N TRP A 14 -13.90 -13.53 -9.10
CA TRP A 14 -14.22 -14.18 -7.83
C TRP A 14 -14.38 -15.69 -8.00
N ASN A 15 -14.44 -16.42 -6.89
CA ASN A 15 -14.73 -17.85 -6.86
C ASN A 15 -16.23 -18.06 -6.62
N GLY A 16 -16.84 -18.93 -7.42
CA GLY A 16 -18.27 -19.22 -7.39
C GLY A 16 -19.04 -18.49 -8.49
N SER A 17 -20.31 -18.88 -8.64
CA SER A 17 -21.26 -18.30 -9.57
C SER A 17 -22.44 -17.68 -8.85
N VAL A 18 -22.75 -16.43 -9.19
CA VAL A 18 -23.86 -15.67 -8.59
C VAL A 18 -25.21 -16.38 -8.72
N TYR A 19 -25.39 -17.13 -9.81
CA TYR A 19 -26.65 -17.81 -10.08
C TYR A 19 -26.84 -19.09 -9.25
N TYR A 20 -25.75 -19.82 -8.98
CA TYR A 20 -25.80 -21.15 -8.36
C TYR A 20 -25.42 -21.14 -6.88
N ASP A 21 -24.53 -20.24 -6.48
CA ASP A 21 -23.98 -20.20 -5.15
C ASP A 21 -24.70 -19.20 -4.25
N ASP A 22 -24.63 -19.48 -2.95
CA ASP A 22 -24.96 -18.48 -1.96
C ASP A 22 -24.00 -17.29 -2.09
N ARG A 23 -24.55 -16.09 -2.31
CA ARG A 23 -23.79 -14.84 -2.50
C ARG A 23 -22.86 -14.53 -1.34
N ASP A 24 -23.13 -15.04 -0.15
CA ASP A 24 -22.25 -14.86 1.00
C ASP A 24 -21.03 -15.79 1.00
N LYS A 25 -21.05 -16.85 0.19
CA LYS A 25 -19.91 -17.75 -0.02
C LYS A 25 -18.99 -17.34 -1.17
N ILE A 26 -19.46 -16.43 -2.03
CA ILE A 26 -18.66 -15.89 -3.13
C ILE A 26 -17.54 -15.03 -2.54
N THR A 27 -16.31 -15.34 -2.97
CA THR A 27 -15.10 -14.66 -2.48
C THR A 27 -14.29 -14.12 -3.65
N LEU A 28 -13.86 -12.86 -3.54
CA LEU A 28 -12.97 -12.27 -4.53
C LEU A 28 -11.67 -13.09 -4.63
N LYS A 29 -11.19 -13.36 -5.85
CA LYS A 29 -9.91 -14.03 -6.04
C LYS A 29 -8.77 -13.18 -5.48
N LYS A 30 -7.82 -13.86 -4.86
CA LYS A 30 -6.59 -13.24 -4.33
C LYS A 30 -5.91 -12.42 -5.43
N GLY A 31 -5.53 -11.19 -5.13
CA GLY A 31 -4.88 -10.29 -6.09
C GLY A 31 -5.79 -9.60 -7.12
N ALA A 32 -7.07 -9.95 -7.25
CA ALA A 32 -7.94 -9.37 -8.30
C ALA A 32 -8.04 -7.84 -8.21
N ALA A 33 -8.33 -7.31 -7.01
CA ALA A 33 -8.36 -5.86 -6.78
C ALA A 33 -7.02 -5.17 -7.07
N SER A 34 -5.91 -5.82 -6.71
CA SER A 34 -4.55 -5.33 -6.95
C SER A 34 -4.21 -5.29 -8.44
N VAL A 35 -4.61 -6.31 -9.21
CA VAL A 35 -4.47 -6.36 -10.66
C VAL A 35 -5.29 -5.24 -11.32
N LEU A 36 -6.58 -5.12 -11.00
CA LEU A 36 -7.45 -4.07 -11.55
C LEU A 36 -6.87 -2.67 -11.31
N LYS A 37 -6.39 -2.41 -10.08
CA LYS A 37 -5.76 -1.15 -9.70
C LYS A 37 -4.46 -0.89 -10.46
N GLU A 38 -3.64 -1.91 -10.68
CA GLU A 38 -2.39 -1.78 -11.42
C GLU A 38 -2.64 -1.48 -12.90
N LEU A 39 -3.65 -2.12 -13.51
CA LEU A 39 -4.08 -1.81 -14.87
C LEU A 39 -4.55 -0.36 -14.99
N THR A 40 -5.38 0.12 -14.05
CA THR A 40 -5.84 1.52 -14.04
C THR A 40 -4.67 2.51 -13.94
N LYS A 41 -3.65 2.22 -13.13
CA LYS A 41 -2.45 3.08 -13.01
C LYS A 41 -1.64 3.18 -14.31
N ARG A 42 -1.69 2.15 -15.14
CA ARG A 42 -1.03 2.09 -16.45
C ARG A 42 -1.93 2.57 -17.59
N ASP A 43 -3.08 3.18 -17.25
CA ASP A 43 -4.13 3.62 -18.18
C ASP A 43 -4.67 2.50 -19.08
N ILE A 44 -4.65 1.25 -18.59
CA ILE A 44 -5.34 0.13 -19.21
C ILE A 44 -6.75 0.10 -18.62
N LYS A 45 -7.78 0.21 -19.48
CA LYS A 45 -9.19 0.23 -19.04
C LYS A 45 -9.64 -1.19 -18.66
N ASN A 46 -10.33 -1.30 -17.53
CA ASN A 46 -11.06 -2.52 -17.19
C ASN A 46 -12.53 -2.33 -17.60
N VAL A 47 -13.10 -3.31 -18.29
CA VAL A 47 -14.53 -3.36 -18.61
C VAL A 47 -15.08 -4.75 -18.35
N ILE A 48 -16.39 -4.85 -18.11
CA ILE A 48 -17.05 -6.12 -17.78
C ILE A 48 -17.82 -6.64 -18.99
N CYS A 49 -17.66 -7.93 -19.29
CA CYS A 49 -18.49 -8.69 -20.21
C CYS A 49 -18.83 -10.05 -19.58
N SER A 50 -19.99 -10.13 -18.92
CA SER A 50 -20.35 -11.31 -18.15
C SER A 50 -21.81 -11.73 -18.33
N ARG A 51 -22.04 -13.04 -18.27
CA ARG A 51 -23.39 -13.63 -18.32
C ARG A 51 -23.90 -13.80 -16.90
N ASN A 52 -24.65 -12.79 -16.42
CA ASN A 52 -25.09 -12.74 -15.03
C ASN A 52 -26.41 -11.95 -14.88
N ASN A 53 -27.00 -12.00 -13.69
CA ASN A 53 -27.97 -11.01 -13.25
C ASN A 53 -27.24 -9.70 -12.92
N GLU A 54 -27.59 -8.60 -13.59
CA GLU A 54 -26.86 -7.33 -13.43
C GLU A 54 -26.91 -6.80 -11.99
N ASP A 55 -28.09 -6.79 -11.37
CA ASP A 55 -28.26 -6.24 -10.02
C ASP A 55 -27.43 -7.02 -8.98
N ASP A 56 -27.41 -8.35 -9.10
CA ASP A 56 -26.65 -9.20 -8.18
C ASP A 56 -25.13 -9.09 -8.40
N ALA A 57 -24.69 -9.06 -9.67
CA ALA A 57 -23.28 -8.87 -10.00
C ALA A 57 -22.78 -7.49 -9.51
N VAL A 58 -23.56 -6.42 -9.70
CA VAL A 58 -23.21 -5.07 -9.23
C VAL A 58 -23.09 -5.04 -7.71
N LYS A 59 -24.02 -5.65 -6.97
CA LYS A 59 -23.92 -5.72 -5.49
C LYS A 59 -22.64 -6.40 -5.02
N LEU A 60 -22.18 -7.45 -5.70
CA LEU A 60 -20.90 -8.10 -5.36
C LEU A 60 -19.70 -7.23 -5.70
N LEU A 61 -19.71 -6.54 -6.85
CA LEU A 61 -18.66 -5.59 -7.22
C LEU A 61 -18.53 -4.44 -6.20
N GLU A 62 -19.64 -3.98 -5.64
CA GLU A 62 -19.69 -3.01 -4.54
C GLU A 62 -19.22 -3.60 -3.21
N LYS A 63 -19.70 -4.80 -2.84
CA LYS A 63 -19.26 -5.54 -1.65
C LYS A 63 -17.74 -5.75 -1.62
N PHE A 64 -17.14 -6.01 -2.79
CA PHE A 64 -15.69 -6.19 -2.95
C PHE A 64 -14.94 -4.87 -3.19
N ASP A 65 -15.63 -3.73 -3.26
CA ASP A 65 -15.05 -2.39 -3.50
C ASP A 65 -14.18 -2.33 -4.79
N ILE A 66 -14.59 -3.07 -5.83
CA ILE A 66 -13.89 -3.11 -7.12
C ILE A 66 -14.68 -2.47 -8.27
N LEU A 67 -15.96 -2.14 -8.08
CA LEU A 67 -16.79 -1.51 -9.11
C LEU A 67 -16.14 -0.25 -9.70
N LYS A 68 -15.48 0.55 -8.85
CA LYS A 68 -14.78 1.79 -9.22
C LYS A 68 -13.65 1.64 -10.23
N PHE A 69 -13.15 0.42 -10.47
CA PHE A 69 -12.09 0.17 -11.44
C PHE A 69 -12.62 -0.07 -12.87
N PHE A 70 -13.93 -0.24 -13.04
CA PHE A 70 -14.54 -0.55 -14.33
C PHE A 70 -15.10 0.70 -15.00
N SER A 71 -14.75 0.89 -16.27
CA SER A 71 -15.20 2.04 -17.07
C SER A 71 -16.52 1.79 -17.80
N ALA A 72 -16.85 0.52 -18.04
CA ALA A 72 -18.11 0.10 -18.66
C ALA A 72 -18.43 -1.34 -18.25
N LYS A 73 -19.71 -1.71 -18.41
CA LYS A 73 -20.22 -3.04 -18.12
C LYS A 73 -21.21 -3.48 -19.20
N ARG A 74 -21.15 -4.76 -19.56
CA ARG A 74 -22.17 -5.51 -20.29
C ARG A 74 -22.43 -6.78 -19.48
N ILE A 75 -23.51 -6.75 -18.72
CA ILE A 75 -23.92 -7.86 -17.86
C ILE A 75 -25.31 -8.27 -18.29
N GLY A 76 -25.47 -9.52 -18.70
CA GLY A 76 -26.76 -10.05 -19.13
C GLY A 76 -26.63 -11.36 -19.88
N TRP A 77 -27.77 -11.93 -20.28
CA TRP A 77 -27.81 -13.27 -20.86
C TRP A 77 -27.48 -13.33 -22.37
N GLY A 78 -27.09 -12.20 -22.95
CA GLY A 78 -26.70 -12.10 -24.36
C GLY A 78 -25.39 -12.81 -24.69
N VAL A 79 -25.04 -12.76 -25.98
CA VAL A 79 -23.84 -13.39 -26.55
C VAL A 79 -22.62 -12.51 -26.27
N LYS A 80 -21.56 -13.08 -25.68
CA LYS A 80 -20.39 -12.29 -25.24
C LYS A 80 -19.64 -11.65 -26.41
N SER A 81 -19.53 -12.34 -27.55
CA SER A 81 -18.88 -11.76 -28.74
C SER A 81 -19.57 -10.49 -29.27
N LEU A 82 -20.89 -10.35 -29.09
CA LEU A 82 -21.62 -9.12 -29.43
C LEU A 82 -21.29 -7.99 -28.46
N TYR A 83 -21.34 -8.27 -27.15
CA TYR A 83 -20.95 -7.31 -26.12
C TYR A 83 -19.49 -6.85 -26.28
N VAL A 84 -18.58 -7.75 -26.62
CA VAL A 84 -17.18 -7.41 -26.91
C VAL A 84 -17.10 -6.46 -28.10
N LYS A 85 -17.82 -6.71 -29.20
CA LYS A 85 -17.85 -5.78 -30.36
C LYS A 85 -18.38 -4.41 -30.00
N GLU A 86 -19.45 -4.34 -29.21
CA GLU A 86 -19.99 -3.07 -28.71
C GLU A 86 -18.95 -2.30 -27.89
N LEU A 87 -18.28 -2.98 -26.95
CA LEU A 87 -17.24 -2.38 -26.12
C LEU A 87 -16.05 -1.89 -26.96
N LEU A 88 -15.57 -2.68 -27.92
CA LEU A 88 -14.49 -2.25 -28.82
C LEU A 88 -14.86 -0.97 -29.59
N ASN A 89 -16.11 -0.87 -30.07
CA ASN A 89 -16.60 0.31 -30.77
C ASN A 89 -16.76 1.52 -29.84
N GLU A 90 -17.31 1.31 -28.64
CA GLU A 90 -17.49 2.36 -27.61
C GLU A 90 -16.16 3.01 -27.23
N PHE A 91 -15.13 2.19 -26.98
CA PHE A 91 -13.79 2.65 -26.60
C PHE A 91 -12.90 2.99 -27.79
N LYS A 92 -13.36 2.75 -29.03
CA LYS A 92 -12.60 2.95 -30.28
C LYS A 92 -11.24 2.21 -30.27
N VAL A 93 -11.26 0.95 -29.85
CA VAL A 93 -10.08 0.10 -29.69
C VAL A 93 -10.11 -1.04 -30.71
N SER A 94 -8.95 -1.35 -31.30
CA SER A 94 -8.82 -2.49 -32.21
C SER A 94 -8.77 -3.82 -31.44
N PRO A 95 -9.25 -4.96 -32.01
CA PRO A 95 -9.17 -6.26 -31.34
C PRO A 95 -7.77 -6.65 -30.85
N ILE A 96 -6.69 -6.26 -31.56
CA ILE A 96 -5.30 -6.55 -31.17
C ILE A 96 -4.84 -5.75 -29.93
N GLU A 97 -5.57 -4.71 -29.56
CA GLU A 97 -5.33 -3.87 -28.38
C GLU A 97 -6.24 -4.27 -27.21
N ALA A 98 -7.05 -5.31 -27.36
CA ALA A 98 -7.93 -5.84 -26.34
C ALA A 98 -7.50 -7.23 -25.87
N LEU A 99 -7.83 -7.54 -24.63
CA LEU A 99 -7.66 -8.87 -24.06
C LEU A 99 -8.96 -9.27 -23.36
N PHE A 100 -9.50 -10.44 -23.70
CA PHE A 100 -10.66 -11.02 -23.05
C PHE A 100 -10.22 -12.07 -22.02
N VAL A 101 -10.73 -11.98 -20.79
CA VAL A 101 -10.39 -12.87 -19.68
C VAL A 101 -11.65 -13.53 -19.15
N ASP A 102 -11.70 -14.86 -19.24
CA ASP A 102 -12.89 -15.67 -18.94
C ASP A 102 -12.46 -17.09 -18.57
N ASP A 103 -13.08 -17.74 -17.59
CA ASP A 103 -12.77 -19.11 -17.18
C ASP A 103 -13.34 -20.17 -18.13
N ASP A 104 -14.45 -19.87 -18.80
CA ASP A 104 -15.12 -20.79 -19.72
C ASP A 104 -14.41 -20.81 -21.09
N ILE A 105 -13.89 -21.99 -21.45
CA ILE A 105 -13.22 -22.21 -22.73
C ILE A 105 -14.14 -21.94 -23.93
N PHE A 106 -15.44 -22.23 -23.81
CA PHE A 106 -16.39 -22.00 -24.88
C PHE A 106 -16.56 -20.50 -25.16
N GLN A 107 -16.70 -19.69 -24.09
CA GLN A 107 -16.81 -18.23 -24.23
C GLN A 107 -15.53 -17.62 -24.82
N ARG A 108 -14.36 -18.11 -24.39
CA ARG A 108 -13.07 -17.66 -24.94
C ARG A 108 -12.95 -17.93 -26.44
N GLU A 109 -13.30 -19.14 -26.88
CA GLU A 109 -13.27 -19.53 -28.30
C GLU A 109 -14.29 -18.72 -29.12
N GLU A 110 -15.52 -18.59 -28.62
CA GLU A 110 -16.58 -17.80 -29.26
C GLU A 110 -16.13 -16.36 -29.54
N VAL A 111 -15.60 -15.68 -28.50
CA VAL A 111 -15.12 -14.31 -28.61
C VAL A 111 -13.91 -14.23 -29.55
N SER A 112 -12.95 -15.13 -29.42
CA SER A 112 -11.73 -15.11 -30.23
C SER A 112 -12.02 -15.27 -31.72
N GLN A 113 -12.84 -16.26 -32.09
CA GLN A 113 -13.18 -16.53 -33.48
C GLN A 113 -14.04 -15.42 -34.10
N THR A 114 -14.96 -14.83 -33.33
CA THR A 114 -15.95 -13.88 -33.85
C THR A 114 -15.43 -12.43 -33.91
N THR A 115 -14.49 -12.08 -33.04
CA THR A 115 -14.01 -10.70 -32.86
C THR A 115 -12.53 -10.51 -33.20
N GLY A 116 -11.75 -11.60 -33.21
CA GLY A 116 -10.28 -11.53 -33.33
C GLY A 116 -9.57 -11.02 -32.06
N VAL A 117 -10.31 -10.80 -30.95
CA VAL A 117 -9.72 -10.45 -29.66
C VAL A 117 -9.02 -11.67 -29.07
N LYS A 118 -7.83 -11.47 -28.52
CA LYS A 118 -7.12 -12.54 -27.82
C LYS A 118 -7.85 -12.87 -26.51
N SER A 119 -8.18 -14.15 -26.31
CA SER A 119 -8.86 -14.64 -25.12
C SER A 119 -7.94 -15.50 -24.26
N VAL A 120 -7.92 -15.30 -22.94
CA VAL A 120 -7.04 -16.01 -21.99
C VAL A 120 -7.73 -16.30 -20.66
N PHE A 121 -7.15 -17.19 -19.86
CA PHE A 121 -7.54 -17.42 -18.49
C PHE A 121 -6.32 -17.64 -17.61
N PHE A 122 -6.38 -17.16 -16.38
CA PHE A 122 -5.34 -17.38 -15.38
C PHE A 122 -5.98 -17.89 -14.09
N ASN A 123 -5.51 -19.05 -13.61
CA ASN A 123 -5.91 -19.58 -12.29
C ASN A 123 -5.54 -18.58 -11.18
N ASN A 124 -4.34 -18.02 -11.25
CA ASN A 124 -3.91 -16.89 -10.44
C ASN A 124 -3.94 -15.61 -11.28
N ILE A 125 -4.89 -14.74 -10.99
CA ILE A 125 -5.12 -13.50 -11.73
C ILE A 125 -3.90 -12.57 -11.76
N ILE A 126 -3.00 -12.67 -10.78
CA ILE A 126 -1.76 -11.87 -10.73
C ILE A 126 -0.84 -12.18 -11.92
N ASP A 127 -0.91 -13.40 -12.47
CA ASP A 127 -0.08 -13.82 -13.60
C ASP A 127 -0.51 -13.16 -14.93
N LEU A 128 -1.63 -12.43 -14.95
CA LEU A 128 -1.98 -11.50 -16.03
C LEU A 128 -0.96 -10.35 -16.17
N LEU A 129 -0.36 -9.90 -15.06
CA LEU A 129 0.51 -8.72 -15.06
C LEU A 129 1.80 -8.96 -15.86
N PRO A 130 2.58 -10.05 -15.66
CA PRO A 130 3.71 -10.38 -16.53
C PRO A 130 3.29 -10.55 -18.01
N TYR A 131 2.12 -11.15 -18.24
CA TYR A 131 1.59 -11.32 -19.61
C TYR A 131 1.31 -9.98 -20.31
N LEU A 132 1.03 -8.92 -19.56
CA LEU A 132 0.89 -7.54 -20.02
C LEU A 132 2.19 -6.72 -19.89
N ASN A 133 3.35 -7.39 -19.79
CA ASN A 133 4.67 -6.77 -19.64
C ASN A 133 4.73 -5.79 -18.46
N VAL A 134 4.10 -6.11 -17.34
CA VAL A 134 4.35 -5.43 -16.06
C VAL A 134 5.69 -5.95 -15.51
N GLU A 135 6.51 -5.06 -15.00
CA GLU A 135 7.82 -5.38 -14.42
C GLU A 135 7.71 -6.44 -13.32
N ASN A 136 8.62 -7.43 -13.34
CA ASN A 136 8.58 -8.54 -12.38
C ASN A 136 8.67 -8.06 -10.92
N ASP A 137 9.50 -7.05 -10.64
CA ASP A 137 9.62 -6.48 -9.28
C ASP A 137 8.29 -5.94 -8.78
N ARG A 138 7.50 -5.34 -9.68
CA ARG A 138 6.18 -4.81 -9.34
C ARG A 138 5.18 -5.92 -9.05
N VAL A 139 5.22 -6.99 -9.84
CA VAL A 139 4.39 -8.18 -9.65
C VAL A 139 4.73 -8.86 -8.32
N GLU A 140 6.01 -8.96 -8.01
CA GLU A 140 6.50 -9.53 -6.75
C GLU A 140 6.00 -8.72 -5.55
N ILE A 141 6.13 -7.38 -5.57
CA ILE A 141 5.58 -6.51 -4.51
C ILE A 141 4.08 -6.75 -4.29
N ILE A 142 3.31 -6.94 -5.36
CA ILE A 142 1.87 -7.24 -5.27
C ILE A 142 1.66 -8.61 -4.61
N LYS A 143 2.36 -9.65 -5.05
CA LYS A 143 2.27 -11.01 -4.47
C LYS A 143 2.57 -10.99 -2.97
N GLN A 144 3.66 -10.36 -2.57
CA GLN A 144 4.05 -10.26 -1.16
C GLN A 144 3.01 -9.51 -0.32
N GLN A 145 2.38 -8.46 -0.86
CA GLN A 145 1.32 -7.73 -0.15
C GLN A 145 0.06 -8.59 0.02
N GLU A 146 -0.32 -9.35 -0.99
CA GLU A 146 -1.46 -10.28 -0.91
C GLU A 146 -1.18 -11.42 0.08
N ASP A 147 0.03 -11.97 0.09
CA ASP A 147 0.45 -13.00 1.05
C ASP A 147 0.36 -12.50 2.48
N ARG A 148 0.78 -11.26 2.75
CA ARG A 148 0.63 -10.62 4.07
C ARG A 148 -0.82 -10.53 4.50
N VAL A 149 -1.72 -10.09 3.61
CA VAL A 149 -3.15 -9.94 3.91
C VAL A 149 -3.81 -11.29 4.15
N CYS A 150 -3.49 -12.31 3.35
CA CYS A 150 -3.98 -13.66 3.56
C CYS A 150 -3.51 -14.22 4.91
N ALA A 151 -2.21 -14.14 5.18
CA ALA A 151 -1.66 -14.63 6.43
C ALA A 151 -2.24 -13.93 7.66
N GLU A 152 -2.52 -12.63 7.57
CA GLU A 152 -3.17 -11.88 8.65
C GLU A 152 -4.62 -12.32 8.86
N LYS A 153 -5.38 -12.61 7.80
CA LYS A 153 -6.77 -13.09 7.88
C LYS A 153 -6.89 -14.53 8.38
N GLU A 154 -5.94 -15.39 8.00
CA GLU A 154 -5.95 -16.82 8.35
C GLU A 154 -5.36 -17.09 9.74
N TYR A 155 -4.74 -16.08 10.37
CA TYR A 155 -4.14 -16.22 11.68
C TYR A 155 -5.22 -16.26 12.78
N ASN A 156 -5.35 -17.41 13.44
CA ASN A 156 -6.35 -17.65 14.48
C ASN A 156 -5.89 -17.25 15.91
N GLY A 157 -4.73 -16.62 16.06
CA GLY A 157 -4.16 -16.22 17.36
C GLY A 157 -4.22 -14.70 17.62
N ASP A 158 -3.55 -14.26 18.69
CA ASP A 158 -3.43 -12.83 19.00
C ASP A 158 -2.59 -12.06 17.96
N PHE A 159 -2.99 -10.82 17.67
CA PHE A 159 -2.32 -9.97 16.69
C PHE A 159 -0.83 -9.75 16.98
N PHE A 160 -0.42 -9.64 18.24
CA PHE A 160 1.00 -9.48 18.58
C PHE A 160 1.81 -10.74 18.32
N ASP A 161 1.22 -11.93 18.50
CA ASP A 161 1.88 -13.19 18.16
C ASP A 161 1.99 -13.37 16.64
N PHE A 162 1.00 -12.89 15.87
CA PHE A 162 1.12 -12.79 14.42
C PHE A 162 2.32 -11.92 14.00
N LEU A 163 2.49 -10.74 14.61
CA LEU A 163 3.63 -9.86 14.33
C LEU A 163 4.96 -10.54 14.64
N LYS A 164 5.07 -11.29 15.75
CA LYS A 164 6.27 -12.09 16.05
C LYS A 164 6.52 -13.14 14.97
N SER A 165 5.47 -13.84 14.54
CA SER A 165 5.55 -14.86 13.48
C SER A 165 5.95 -14.30 12.11
N CYS A 166 5.85 -12.99 11.90
CA CYS A 166 6.27 -12.33 10.67
C CYS A 166 7.78 -12.11 10.58
N ASN A 167 8.53 -12.31 11.66
CA ASN A 167 9.99 -12.06 11.73
C ASN A 167 10.36 -10.66 11.22
N LEU A 168 9.72 -9.62 11.78
CA LEU A 168 9.95 -8.24 11.37
C LEU A 168 11.39 -7.81 11.70
N VAL A 169 12.15 -7.45 10.68
CA VAL A 169 13.49 -6.88 10.82
C VAL A 169 13.45 -5.44 10.33
N MET A 170 13.73 -4.50 11.24
CA MET A 170 13.78 -3.08 10.94
C MET A 170 15.23 -2.63 10.91
N THR A 171 15.66 -2.02 9.82
CA THR A 171 16.99 -1.38 9.72
C THR A 171 16.82 0.12 9.82
N VAL A 172 17.57 0.78 10.70
CA VAL A 172 17.65 2.25 10.73
C VAL A 172 19.06 2.68 10.43
N ARG A 173 19.20 3.57 9.45
CA ARG A 173 20.48 4.07 8.94
C ARG A 173 20.38 5.52 8.51
N ARG A 174 21.52 6.18 8.31
CA ARG A 174 21.56 7.50 7.66
C ARG A 174 21.12 7.36 6.20
N ALA A 175 20.34 8.33 5.74
CA ALA A 175 19.95 8.43 4.34
C ALA A 175 21.18 8.70 3.46
N LYS A 176 21.28 7.98 2.35
CA LYS A 176 22.22 8.22 1.27
C LYS A 176 21.58 9.13 0.21
N PRO A 177 22.37 9.73 -0.70
CA PRO A 177 21.84 10.55 -1.78
C PRO A 177 20.75 9.86 -2.63
N GLU A 178 20.89 8.55 -2.89
CA GLU A 178 19.90 7.77 -3.63
C GLU A 178 18.56 7.60 -2.90
N ASP A 179 18.51 7.71 -1.57
CA ASP A 179 17.28 7.55 -0.79
C ASP A 179 16.39 8.81 -0.83
N LEU A 180 16.97 9.98 -1.12
CA LEU A 180 16.30 11.28 -0.92
C LEU A 180 15.03 11.44 -1.77
N GLU A 181 15.01 10.86 -2.97
CA GLU A 181 13.80 10.85 -3.80
C GLU A 181 12.67 10.07 -3.14
N ARG A 182 13.01 8.92 -2.55
CA ARG A 182 12.04 8.08 -1.85
C ARG A 182 11.56 8.73 -0.56
N VAL A 183 12.45 9.42 0.18
CA VAL A 183 12.11 10.21 1.37
C VAL A 183 11.14 11.34 1.01
N ALA A 184 11.44 12.13 -0.03
CA ALA A 184 10.54 13.20 -0.49
C ALA A 184 9.16 12.66 -0.89
N GLN A 185 9.11 11.52 -1.60
CA GLN A 185 7.84 10.85 -1.93
C GLN A 185 7.07 10.38 -0.70
N LEU A 186 7.76 9.84 0.31
CA LEU A 186 7.14 9.38 1.55
C LEU A 186 6.51 10.54 2.32
N ILE A 187 7.24 11.64 2.47
CA ILE A 187 6.76 12.88 3.11
C ILE A 187 5.53 13.43 2.36
N ALA A 188 5.61 13.52 1.03
CA ALA A 188 4.55 14.12 0.22
C ALA A 188 3.24 13.29 0.16
N ARG A 189 3.32 11.97 0.35
CA ARG A 189 2.16 11.06 0.24
C ARG A 189 1.56 10.66 1.59
N THR A 190 2.13 11.11 2.70
CA THR A 190 1.70 10.71 4.04
C THR A 190 1.15 11.90 4.81
N ASN A 191 -0.15 11.88 5.09
CA ASN A 191 -0.79 12.91 5.92
C ASN A 191 -1.09 12.42 7.34
N GLU A 192 -1.66 11.22 7.50
CA GLU A 192 -2.12 10.73 8.82
C GLU A 192 -0.98 10.37 9.80
N LEU A 193 0.16 9.96 9.25
CA LEU A 193 1.33 9.51 10.01
C LEU A 193 2.54 10.42 9.74
N ASN A 194 2.27 11.72 9.55
CA ASN A 194 3.28 12.77 9.43
C ASN A 194 3.08 13.79 10.56
N ALA A 195 4.10 13.97 11.40
CA ALA A 195 4.02 14.87 12.55
C ALA A 195 3.96 16.35 12.16
N THR A 196 4.60 16.75 11.06
CA THR A 196 4.83 18.17 10.77
C THR A 196 4.10 18.64 9.51
N ASN A 197 3.69 17.72 8.64
CA ASN A 197 3.18 18.02 7.29
C ASN A 197 4.10 19.00 6.54
N SER A 198 5.43 18.92 6.78
CA SER A 198 6.39 19.90 6.28
C SER A 198 6.41 20.02 4.76
N ARG A 199 6.02 18.93 4.05
CA ARG A 199 6.12 18.76 2.60
C ARG A 199 7.51 19.14 2.08
N MET A 200 8.57 18.78 2.82
CA MET A 200 9.95 19.00 2.40
C MET A 200 10.19 18.45 0.99
N SER A 201 10.65 19.33 0.11
CA SER A 201 10.96 18.97 -1.27
C SER A 201 12.30 18.23 -1.35
N LEU A 202 12.52 17.51 -2.46
CA LEU A 202 13.81 16.88 -2.74
C LEU A 202 14.97 17.89 -2.72
N ASP A 203 14.76 19.10 -3.25
CA ASP A 203 15.78 20.16 -3.25
C ASP A 203 16.11 20.61 -1.82
N THR A 204 15.10 20.72 -0.96
CA THR A 204 15.28 21.05 0.47
C THR A 204 16.08 19.96 1.18
N LEU A 205 15.76 18.68 0.94
CA LEU A 205 16.47 17.54 1.53
C LEU A 205 17.91 17.42 1.03
N ARG A 206 18.20 17.82 -0.21
CA ARG A 206 19.57 17.81 -0.76
C ARG A 206 20.47 18.91 -0.20
N LYS A 207 19.89 20.04 0.19
CA LYS A 207 20.62 21.24 0.66
C LYS A 207 20.76 21.32 2.18
N THR A 208 20.02 20.50 2.93
CA THR A 208 20.06 20.57 4.40
C THR A 208 21.34 19.94 4.97
N ASN A 209 21.81 20.49 6.09
CA ASN A 209 22.85 19.89 6.92
C ASN A 209 22.26 19.02 8.04
N ASP A 210 20.93 18.87 8.08
CA ASP A 210 20.23 18.05 9.05
C ASP A 210 20.59 16.56 8.90
N LEU A 211 20.54 15.83 10.01
CA LEU A 211 20.63 14.38 9.98
C LEU A 211 19.31 13.81 9.46
N ILE A 212 19.36 13.09 8.35
CA ILE A 212 18.22 12.35 7.80
C ILE A 212 18.43 10.87 8.11
N LEU A 213 17.50 10.29 8.87
CA LEU A 213 17.44 8.85 9.11
C LEU A 213 16.33 8.22 8.28
N VAL A 214 16.59 7.03 7.74
CA VAL A 214 15.58 6.21 7.07
C VAL A 214 15.39 4.90 7.83
N ALA A 215 14.14 4.44 7.85
CA ALA A 215 13.75 3.15 8.37
C ALA A 215 13.30 2.25 7.22
N GLU A 216 13.91 1.08 7.13
CA GLU A 216 13.56 -0.01 6.21
C GLU A 216 12.97 -1.16 7.03
N LEU A 217 12.05 -1.93 6.45
CA LEU A 217 11.43 -3.07 7.12
C LEU A 217 11.37 -4.25 6.16
N THR A 218 11.78 -5.42 6.63
CA THR A 218 11.57 -6.70 5.96
C THR A 218 10.78 -7.63 6.86
N ASP A 219 10.02 -8.54 6.26
CA ASP A 219 9.34 -9.63 6.94
C ASP A 219 9.55 -10.94 6.18
N LYS A 220 8.95 -12.03 6.67
CA LYS A 220 9.02 -13.35 5.99
C LYS A 220 8.40 -13.37 4.59
N PHE A 221 7.61 -12.38 4.21
CA PHE A 221 7.00 -12.29 2.89
C PHE A 221 7.85 -11.47 1.92
N GLY A 222 8.64 -10.52 2.42
CA GLY A 222 9.59 -9.77 1.61
C GLY A 222 9.90 -8.38 2.15
N ASP A 223 10.33 -7.51 1.26
CA ASP A 223 10.81 -6.17 1.61
C ASP A 223 9.71 -5.12 1.46
N TYR A 224 9.59 -4.24 2.45
CA TYR A 224 8.78 -3.04 2.31
C TYR A 224 9.58 -1.92 1.64
N GLY A 225 10.90 -1.88 1.76
CA GLY A 225 11.76 -0.75 1.45
C GLY A 225 11.63 0.36 2.49
N ILE A 226 11.94 1.60 2.12
CA ILE A 226 11.84 2.74 3.03
C ILE A 226 10.39 2.97 3.45
N ILE A 227 10.14 2.86 4.76
CA ILE A 227 8.84 2.91 5.43
C ILE A 227 8.77 3.98 6.51
N GLY A 228 9.87 4.61 6.84
CA GLY A 228 9.89 5.74 7.76
C GLY A 228 11.09 6.63 7.52
N GLU A 229 10.97 7.87 7.95
CA GLU A 229 12.07 8.83 7.94
C GLU A 229 11.98 9.77 9.15
N SER A 230 13.12 10.35 9.50
CA SER A 230 13.14 11.52 10.38
C SER A 230 14.25 12.49 9.96
N VAL A 231 13.88 13.76 9.82
CA VAL A 231 14.80 14.89 9.59
C VAL A 231 15.08 15.59 10.91
N ILE A 232 16.35 15.70 11.28
CA ILE A 232 16.77 16.10 12.63
C ILE A 232 17.80 17.21 12.55
N GLU A 233 17.49 18.34 13.16
CA GLU A 233 18.46 19.41 13.37
C GLU A 233 19.26 19.10 14.64
N GLU A 234 20.56 18.87 14.45
CA GLU A 234 21.49 18.62 15.55
C GLU A 234 22.01 19.95 16.11
N ARG A 235 21.68 20.26 17.38
CA ARG A 235 22.27 21.39 18.12
C ARG A 235 23.08 20.86 19.30
N ASN A 236 23.99 21.68 19.83
CA ASN A 236 24.98 21.28 20.83
C ASN A 236 24.44 20.52 22.06
N ASN A 237 23.23 20.82 22.53
CA ASN A 237 22.61 20.17 23.69
C ASN A 237 21.20 19.64 23.43
N GLU A 238 20.67 19.85 22.22
CA GLU A 238 19.27 19.58 21.90
C GLU A 238 19.13 19.15 20.45
N TRP A 239 18.34 18.10 20.22
CA TRP A 239 17.93 17.71 18.88
C TRP A 239 16.50 18.16 18.61
N LEU A 240 16.28 18.73 17.44
CA LEU A 240 14.95 19.09 16.97
C LEU A 240 14.53 18.16 15.82
N ILE A 241 13.47 17.39 16.02
CA ILE A 241 12.82 16.59 14.98
C ILE A 241 12.00 17.55 14.10
N LYS A 242 12.53 17.85 12.91
CA LYS A 242 11.89 18.72 11.91
C LYS A 242 10.85 17.99 11.07
N ASP A 243 11.05 16.70 10.83
CA ASP A 243 10.06 15.82 10.23
C ASP A 243 10.15 14.42 10.85
N PHE A 244 9.01 13.75 10.89
CA PHE A 244 8.87 12.37 11.28
C PHE A 244 7.66 11.79 10.56
N THR A 245 7.94 10.95 9.57
CA THR A 245 6.92 10.37 8.70
C THR A 245 7.02 8.85 8.69
N ILE A 246 5.89 8.15 8.84
CA ILE A 246 5.79 6.68 8.77
C ILE A 246 4.76 6.26 7.73
N SER A 247 5.12 5.28 6.91
CA SER A 247 4.23 4.73 5.88
C SER A 247 3.01 4.02 6.51
N CYS A 248 1.81 4.37 6.02
CA CYS A 248 0.54 3.78 6.47
C CYS A 248 0.49 2.24 6.32
N ARG A 249 1.22 1.65 5.37
CA ARG A 249 1.31 0.19 5.20
C ARG A 249 1.94 -0.56 6.38
N THR A 250 2.61 0.16 7.28
CA THR A 250 3.23 -0.40 8.50
C THR A 250 2.48 0.01 9.78
N MET A 251 1.30 0.62 9.63
CA MET A 251 0.47 1.04 10.75
C MET A 251 0.14 -0.15 11.65
N GLY A 252 0.17 0.05 12.97
CA GLY A 252 -0.04 -1.00 13.96
C GLY A 252 1.15 -1.94 14.19
N ARG A 253 2.14 -1.98 13.29
CA ARG A 253 3.29 -2.91 13.39
C ARG A 253 4.38 -2.46 14.35
N GLY A 254 4.30 -1.25 14.91
CA GLY A 254 5.28 -0.74 15.88
C GLY A 254 6.44 0.07 15.28
N VAL A 255 6.53 0.20 13.96
CA VAL A 255 7.60 0.93 13.24
C VAL A 255 7.83 2.34 13.80
N GLY A 256 6.80 3.17 13.89
CA GLY A 256 6.95 4.54 14.38
C GLY A 256 7.43 4.60 15.83
N LYS A 257 6.99 3.65 16.68
CA LYS A 257 7.49 3.53 18.06
C LYS A 257 8.98 3.20 18.03
N THR A 258 9.41 2.23 17.23
CA THR A 258 10.80 1.79 17.15
C THR A 258 11.72 2.89 16.63
N LEU A 259 11.32 3.61 15.56
CA LEU A 259 12.13 4.70 15.02
C LEU A 259 12.32 5.84 16.03
N LEU A 260 11.27 6.23 16.76
CA LEU A 260 11.37 7.27 17.79
C LEU A 260 12.27 6.82 18.96
N ILE A 261 12.13 5.58 19.43
CA ILE A 261 12.98 5.04 20.50
C ILE A 261 14.44 4.93 20.04
N TYR A 262 14.68 4.52 18.78
CA TYR A 262 16.02 4.51 18.20
C TYR A 262 16.65 5.91 18.22
N LEU A 263 15.90 6.92 17.80
CA LEU A 263 16.35 8.31 17.83
C LEU A 263 16.65 8.79 19.26
N MET A 264 15.82 8.41 20.24
CA MET A 264 16.08 8.69 21.66
C MET A 264 17.40 8.05 22.12
N ASN A 265 17.61 6.77 21.82
CA ASN A 265 18.85 6.07 22.17
C ASN A 265 20.08 6.66 21.47
N LEU A 266 19.95 7.06 20.20
CA LEU A 266 21.03 7.68 19.43
C LEU A 266 21.44 9.03 20.02
N ALA A 267 20.48 9.90 20.37
CA ALA A 267 20.82 11.18 20.99
C ALA A 267 21.41 11.00 22.40
N LYS A 268 20.92 10.01 23.16
CA LYS A 268 21.53 9.65 24.46
C LYS A 268 22.97 9.18 24.30
N LYS A 269 23.26 8.33 23.31
CA LYS A 269 24.64 7.90 22.96
C LYS A 269 25.54 9.11 22.60
N ARG A 270 24.98 10.17 22.04
CA ARG A 270 25.66 11.44 21.70
C ARG A 270 25.65 12.49 22.83
N ASN A 271 25.26 12.12 24.06
CA ASN A 271 25.22 13.00 25.23
C ASN A 271 24.31 14.24 25.06
N ILE A 272 23.30 14.15 24.19
CA ILE A 272 22.28 15.19 24.04
C ILE A 272 21.43 15.24 25.31
N LYS A 273 21.07 16.44 25.76
CA LYS A 273 20.31 16.62 27.01
C LYS A 273 18.80 16.51 26.80
N ARG A 274 18.33 16.92 25.62
CA ARG A 274 16.91 17.00 25.28
C ARG A 274 16.67 16.67 23.81
N ILE A 275 15.59 15.95 23.52
CA ILE A 275 15.03 15.85 22.16
C ILE A 275 13.68 16.52 22.16
N THR A 276 13.44 17.35 21.15
CA THR A 276 12.18 18.05 20.94
C THR A 276 11.64 17.70 19.57
N GLY A 277 10.37 17.30 19.50
CA GLY A 277 9.61 17.24 18.27
C GLY A 277 8.45 18.22 18.31
N PHE A 278 7.84 18.48 17.17
CA PHE A 278 6.60 19.27 17.13
C PHE A 278 5.54 18.62 16.25
N LEU A 279 4.29 18.95 16.57
CA LEU A 279 3.11 18.52 15.83
C LEU A 279 2.39 19.76 15.27
N ILE A 280 2.13 19.78 13.97
CA ILE A 280 1.17 20.73 13.37
C ILE A 280 -0.15 19.97 13.25
N GLU A 281 -1.07 20.20 14.19
CA GLU A 281 -2.29 19.42 14.27
C GLU A 281 -3.20 19.63 13.05
N THR A 282 -3.62 18.52 12.46
CA THR A 282 -4.65 18.45 11.44
C THR A 282 -5.68 17.39 11.85
N LYS A 283 -6.82 17.35 11.16
CA LYS A 283 -7.83 16.29 11.38
C LYS A 283 -7.26 14.88 11.14
N GLU A 284 -6.24 14.78 10.30
CA GLU A 284 -5.70 13.51 9.80
C GLU A 284 -4.58 12.96 10.70
N ASN A 285 -3.75 13.82 11.30
CA ASN A 285 -2.52 13.41 12.00
C ASN A 285 -2.64 13.26 13.52
N TRP A 286 -3.87 13.15 14.05
CA TRP A 286 -4.15 13.00 15.48
C TRP A 286 -3.39 11.84 16.14
N ARG A 287 -3.01 10.81 15.34
CA ARG A 287 -2.26 9.63 15.79
C ARG A 287 -0.80 9.91 16.16
N MET A 288 -0.24 11.03 15.71
CA MET A 288 1.14 11.42 16.01
C MET A 288 1.31 11.94 17.43
N ARG A 289 0.27 12.54 18.04
CA ARG A 289 0.33 12.98 19.44
C ARG A 289 0.57 11.82 20.42
N PRO A 290 -0.21 10.71 20.38
CA PRO A 290 0.07 9.53 21.19
C PRO A 290 1.45 8.90 20.96
N LEU A 291 2.04 9.07 19.77
CA LEU A 291 3.39 8.60 19.47
C LEU A 291 4.42 9.27 20.39
N TYR A 292 4.35 10.58 20.57
CA TYR A 292 5.23 11.31 21.49
C TYR A 292 4.86 11.05 22.96
N VAL A 293 3.60 11.28 23.35
CA VAL A 293 3.17 11.26 24.75
C VAL A 293 3.38 9.90 25.41
N LYS A 294 2.99 8.80 24.74
CA LYS A 294 3.17 7.44 25.30
C LYS A 294 4.64 6.99 25.36
N ARG A 295 5.58 7.77 24.79
CA ARG A 295 7.02 7.52 24.81
C ARG A 295 7.76 8.44 25.80
N GLY A 296 7.01 9.17 26.62
CA GLY A 296 7.53 9.99 27.70
C GLY A 296 7.82 11.44 27.32
N PHE A 297 7.55 11.85 26.08
CA PHE A 297 7.64 13.26 25.72
C PHE A 297 6.52 14.04 26.41
N LYS A 298 6.87 15.21 26.94
CA LYS A 298 5.93 16.13 27.59
C LYS A 298 5.70 17.34 26.70
N LYS A 299 4.45 17.78 26.61
CA LYS A 299 4.10 19.03 25.93
C LYS A 299 4.76 20.20 26.68
N THR A 300 5.56 21.00 26.00
CA THR A 300 6.32 22.11 26.60
C THR A 300 5.74 23.47 26.24
N GLU A 301 5.38 23.68 24.98
CA GLU A 301 4.85 24.95 24.50
C GLU A 301 3.96 24.76 23.25
N ILE A 302 3.19 25.79 22.94
CA ILE A 302 2.49 25.94 21.66
C ILE A 302 2.93 27.27 21.06
N ARG A 303 3.48 27.26 19.85
CA ARG A 303 3.92 28.46 19.13
C ARG A 303 3.70 28.31 17.64
N ASP A 304 3.21 29.34 16.96
CA ASP A 304 3.04 29.34 15.49
C ASP A 304 2.23 28.14 14.96
N ASN A 305 1.15 27.76 15.67
CA ASN A 305 0.33 26.58 15.38
C ASN A 305 1.09 25.23 15.45
N LYS A 306 2.21 25.18 16.18
CA LYS A 306 3.00 23.98 16.47
C LYS A 306 2.91 23.65 17.95
N GLU A 307 2.56 22.41 18.26
CA GLU A 307 2.66 21.87 19.62
C GLU A 307 4.02 21.19 19.79
N TYR A 308 4.84 21.69 20.72
CA TYR A 308 6.17 21.13 20.98
C TYR A 308 6.11 20.09 22.11
N TYR A 309 6.80 18.98 21.89
CA TYR A 309 6.91 17.86 22.79
C TYR A 309 8.39 17.58 23.02
N SER A 310 8.82 17.62 24.29
CA SER A 310 10.22 17.43 24.67
C SER A 310 10.41 16.19 25.55
N PHE A 311 11.52 15.49 25.36
CA PHE A 311 11.98 14.41 26.21
C PHE A 311 13.34 14.75 26.82
N ASP A 312 13.39 14.78 28.15
CA ASP A 312 14.63 14.93 28.92
C ASP A 312 15.17 13.55 29.32
N PHE A 313 16.46 13.31 29.07
CA PHE A 313 17.12 12.02 29.35
C PHE A 313 17.32 11.70 30.83
N LYS A 314 16.72 12.50 31.74
CA LYS A 314 16.49 12.12 33.14
C LYS A 314 15.43 11.01 33.25
N SER A 315 14.54 10.91 32.27
CA SER A 315 13.49 9.89 32.23
C SER A 315 14.00 8.60 31.56
N ARG A 316 13.47 7.44 31.96
CA ARG A 316 13.77 6.15 31.30
C ARG A 316 13.22 6.14 29.88
N ILE A 317 14.06 5.73 28.92
CA ILE A 317 13.64 5.47 27.54
C ILE A 317 12.84 4.15 27.52
N PRO A 318 11.66 4.10 26.88
CA PRO A 318 10.90 2.86 26.75
C PRO A 318 11.64 1.78 25.94
N ASP A 319 11.33 0.51 26.22
CA ASP A 319 11.91 -0.61 25.48
C ASP A 319 11.29 -0.73 24.07
N TYR A 320 12.08 -1.28 23.13
CA TYR A 320 11.62 -1.60 21.78
C TYR A 320 10.46 -2.62 21.80
N PRO A 321 9.56 -2.60 20.80
CA PRO A 321 8.57 -3.66 20.64
C PRO A 321 9.24 -5.03 20.50
N PRO A 322 8.79 -6.07 21.23
CA PRO A 322 9.47 -7.37 21.27
C PRO A 322 9.38 -8.16 19.95
N TRP A 323 8.52 -7.74 19.02
CA TRP A 323 8.32 -8.39 17.72
C TRP A 323 9.09 -7.73 16.57
N ILE A 324 9.88 -6.69 16.84
CA ILE A 324 10.76 -6.08 15.83
C ILE A 324 12.22 -6.32 16.22
N LEU A 325 12.96 -7.01 15.36
CA LEU A 325 14.40 -7.06 15.43
C LEU A 325 14.99 -5.80 14.81
N LEU A 326 15.61 -4.94 15.62
CA LEU A 326 16.26 -3.72 15.15
C LEU A 326 17.71 -4.02 14.75
N GLN A 327 18.09 -3.65 13.53
CA GLN A 327 19.46 -3.66 13.04
C GLN A 327 19.96 -2.22 12.86
N GLU A 328 21.10 -1.90 13.49
CA GLU A 328 21.79 -0.61 13.32
C GLU A 328 22.84 -0.77 12.19
N LYS A 329 22.86 0.14 11.21
CA LYS A 329 23.85 0.17 10.13
C LYS A 329 24.50 1.55 9.98
#